data_AF-A0A6A5V9A9-F1
#
_entry.id   AF-A0A6A5V9A9-F1
#
_cell.length_a   1.000
_cell.length_b   1.000
_cell.length_c   1.000
_cell.angle_alpha   90.00
_cell.angle_beta   90.00
_cell.angle_gamma   90.00
#
_symmetry.space_group_name_H-M   'P 1'
#
loop_
_entity.id
_entity.type
_entity.pdbx_description
1 polymer ?
#
loop_
_entity_poly.entity_id
_entity_poly.type
_entity_poly.pdbx_seq_one_letter_code
_entity_poly.pdbx_strand_id
1 'polypeptide(L)'
;METLETIAGWRLQNLHLLSRICLQSVLVDKDIQRYIRQRLATDKNLQKWTKDDGVRQEIKSILRDRANGIEADSEYAIRILRWLTFSARPLSVNKIAEVVAIDTKRDPAFDRDKVLEDPLDALHICSSLVTITVNNEHDDYELEGVSREIVALAHYSVKEYLILDRIWTGEAAKYGMRDDVCHDAMVRSCLGYLLQFEQSELHPGFLQVFRLARYSAEYWISHARKIGEQTEEMG
;
A
#
# COMPACT_ATOMS: atom_id res chain seq x y z
N MET A 1 -44.05 -4.44 -5.31
CA MET A 1 -43.81 -4.48 -3.85
C MET A 1 -42.75 -5.52 -3.50
N GLU A 2 -41.75 -5.73 -4.37
CA GLU A 2 -40.81 -6.85 -4.28
C GLU A 2 -39.34 -6.37 -4.30
N THR A 3 -39.08 -5.19 -4.88
CA THR A 3 -37.73 -4.61 -4.98
C THR A 3 -37.27 -3.91 -3.69
N LEU A 4 -38.19 -3.38 -2.87
CA LEU A 4 -37.85 -2.72 -1.61
C LEU A 4 -37.57 -3.73 -0.47
N GLU A 5 -38.18 -4.92 -0.51
CA GLU A 5 -37.89 -5.98 0.46
C GLU A 5 -36.55 -6.67 0.16
N THR A 6 -36.14 -6.80 -1.11
CA THR A 6 -34.81 -7.30 -1.45
C THR A 6 -33.70 -6.33 -1.01
N ILE A 7 -33.89 -5.02 -1.18
CA ILE A 7 -32.91 -4.00 -0.73
C ILE A 7 -32.85 -3.93 0.80
N ALA A 8 -33.98 -4.09 1.50
CA ALA A 8 -34.02 -4.16 2.96
C ALA A 8 -33.37 -5.45 3.52
N GLY A 9 -33.56 -6.60 2.84
CA GLY A 9 -32.93 -7.87 3.19
C GLY A 9 -31.40 -7.86 3.06
N TRP A 10 -30.88 -7.24 1.99
CA TRP A 10 -29.44 -7.08 1.79
C TRP A 10 -28.79 -6.12 2.80
N ARG A 11 -29.55 -5.17 3.33
CA ARG A 11 -29.08 -4.21 4.35
C ARG A 11 -29.00 -4.80 5.75
N LEU A 12 -29.79 -5.83 6.06
CA LEU A 12 -29.82 -6.47 7.37
C LEU A 12 -28.85 -7.66 7.49
N GLN A 13 -28.56 -8.38 6.40
CA GLN A 13 -27.54 -9.45 6.41
C GLN A 13 -26.09 -8.93 6.34
N ASN A 14 -25.86 -7.69 5.88
CA ASN A 14 -24.51 -7.09 5.82
C ASN A 14 -24.15 -6.21 7.04
N LEU A 15 -25.08 -5.98 7.97
CA LEU A 15 -24.79 -5.15 9.15
C LEU A 15 -23.75 -5.79 10.10
N HIS A 16 -23.60 -7.12 10.06
CA HIS A 16 -22.59 -7.87 10.82
C HIS A 16 -21.23 -8.02 10.09
N LEU A 17 -21.18 -7.78 8.78
CA LEU A 17 -19.92 -7.76 8.01
C LEU A 17 -19.26 -6.37 8.02
N LEU A 18 -20.06 -5.32 8.21
CA LEU A 18 -19.58 -3.95 8.42
C LEU A 18 -18.94 -3.71 9.79
N SER A 19 -19.07 -4.64 10.75
CA SER A 19 -18.51 -4.50 12.10
C SER A 19 -17.14 -5.18 12.31
N ARG A 20 -16.53 -5.76 11.27
CA ARG A 20 -15.32 -6.58 11.41
C ARG A 20 -14.17 -6.26 10.45
N ILE A 21 -14.14 -5.07 9.86
CA ILE A 21 -12.96 -4.61 9.12
C ILE A 21 -11.90 -4.22 10.16
N CYS A 22 -10.90 -5.09 10.31
CA CYS A 22 -9.76 -5.03 11.22
C CYS A 22 -8.99 -3.70 11.10
N LEU A 23 -9.41 -2.69 11.87
CA LEU A 23 -8.62 -1.49 12.18
C LEU A 23 -7.55 -1.74 13.26
N GLN A 24 -7.37 -2.99 13.70
CA GLN A 24 -6.57 -3.34 14.87
C GLN A 24 -5.04 -3.23 14.72
N SER A 25 -4.49 -2.85 13.57
CA SER A 25 -3.01 -2.83 13.40
C SER A 25 -2.38 -1.44 13.21
N VAL A 26 -3.14 -0.37 12.91
CA VAL A 26 -2.54 0.97 12.71
C VAL A 26 -2.98 1.99 13.78
N LEU A 27 -4.21 1.85 14.30
CA LEU A 27 -4.74 2.76 15.33
C LEU A 27 -4.29 2.37 16.74
N VAL A 28 -4.07 1.08 16.96
CA VAL A 28 -3.55 0.54 18.22
C VAL A 28 -2.16 1.12 18.55
N ASP A 29 -1.35 1.48 17.54
CA ASP A 29 -0.01 2.00 17.75
C ASP A 29 0.05 3.46 18.23
N LYS A 30 -0.87 4.34 17.79
CA LYS A 30 -0.94 5.72 18.30
C LYS A 30 -1.37 5.76 19.76
N ASP A 31 -2.31 4.91 20.15
CA ASP A 31 -2.76 4.79 21.53
C ASP A 31 -1.70 4.15 22.42
N ILE A 32 -0.96 3.15 21.94
CA ILE A 32 0.21 2.60 22.63
C ILE A 32 1.28 3.69 22.82
N GLN A 33 1.59 4.49 21.81
CA GLN A 33 2.58 5.58 21.95
C GLN A 33 2.12 6.64 22.95
N ARG A 34 0.85 7.04 22.90
CA ARG A 34 0.27 8.01 23.84
C ARG A 34 0.28 7.46 25.26
N TYR A 35 -0.12 6.20 25.44
CA TYR A 35 -0.09 5.50 26.71
C TYR A 35 1.33 5.38 27.27
N ILE A 36 2.31 4.99 26.45
CA ILE A 36 3.72 4.89 26.87
C ILE A 36 4.27 6.27 27.27
N ARG A 37 4.02 7.33 26.49
CA ARG A 37 4.44 8.70 26.84
C ARG A 37 3.81 9.17 28.15
N GLN A 38 2.52 8.93 28.32
CA GLN A 38 1.79 9.31 29.52
C GLN A 38 2.27 8.51 30.74
N ARG A 39 2.52 7.21 30.58
CA ARG A 39 2.99 6.30 31.65
C ARG A 39 4.44 6.60 32.05
N LEU A 40 5.33 6.91 31.11
CA LEU A 40 6.70 7.36 31.39
C LEU A 40 6.74 8.69 32.19
N ALA A 41 5.75 9.57 31.99
CA ALA A 41 5.65 10.84 32.71
C ALA A 41 5.07 10.70 34.14
N THR A 42 4.14 9.76 34.34
CA THR A 42 3.33 9.67 35.57
C THR A 42 3.72 8.52 36.51
N ASP A 43 4.44 7.50 36.04
CA ASP A 43 4.78 6.32 36.85
C ASP A 43 6.07 6.52 37.66
N LYS A 44 5.95 6.50 38.99
CA LYS A 44 7.07 6.70 39.94
C LYS A 44 8.16 5.63 39.85
N ASN A 45 7.83 4.41 39.39
CA ASN A 45 8.83 3.35 39.18
C ASN A 45 9.64 3.59 37.91
N LEU A 46 9.01 4.12 36.85
CA LEU A 46 9.68 4.49 35.60
C LEU A 46 10.47 5.81 35.75
N GLN A 47 10.06 6.70 36.66
CA GLN A 47 10.82 7.90 37.04
C GLN A 47 12.25 7.60 37.53
N LYS A 48 12.45 6.43 38.13
CA LYS A 48 13.78 5.96 38.58
C LYS A 48 14.75 5.73 37.42
N TRP A 49 14.22 5.29 36.27
CA TRP A 49 14.97 5.02 35.03
C TRP A 49 15.15 6.27 34.16
N THR A 50 14.44 7.36 34.47
CA THR A 50 14.54 8.65 33.76
C THR A 50 15.68 9.54 34.28
N LYS A 51 16.35 9.14 35.37
CA LYS A 51 17.53 9.81 35.92
C LYS A 51 18.83 9.42 35.22
N ASP A 52 18.83 8.27 34.55
CA ASP A 52 19.95 7.83 33.73
C ASP A 52 19.76 8.40 32.31
N ASP A 53 20.63 9.33 31.93
CA ASP A 53 20.52 9.97 30.62
C ASP A 53 20.81 8.97 29.49
N GLY A 54 21.70 8.00 29.69
CA GLY A 54 22.02 6.97 28.70
C GLY A 54 20.83 6.10 28.36
N VAL A 55 20.17 5.53 29.37
CA VAL A 55 18.95 4.71 29.20
C VAL A 55 17.82 5.53 28.58
N ARG A 56 17.70 6.80 28.95
CA ARG A 56 16.68 7.70 28.39
C ARG A 56 16.93 8.01 26.92
N GLN A 57 18.18 8.21 26.51
CA GLN A 57 18.51 8.42 25.09
C GLN A 57 18.32 7.15 24.28
N GLU A 58 18.65 5.97 24.83
CA GLU A 58 18.41 4.68 24.18
C GLU A 58 16.93 4.43 23.93
N ILE A 59 16.08 4.63 24.95
CA ILE A 59 14.61 4.52 24.81
C ILE A 59 14.10 5.51 23.76
N LYS A 60 14.60 6.75 23.74
CA LYS A 60 14.22 7.74 22.73
C LYS A 60 14.64 7.32 21.32
N SER A 61 15.84 6.75 21.15
CA SER A 61 16.32 6.23 19.86
C SER A 61 15.39 5.14 19.37
N ILE A 62 15.16 4.10 20.19
CA ILE A 62 14.28 2.98 19.85
C ILE A 62 12.88 3.46 19.48
N LEU A 63 12.31 4.41 20.24
CA LEU A 63 11.00 4.98 19.94
C LEU A 63 10.99 5.79 18.63
N ARG A 64 12.06 6.52 18.33
CA ARG A 64 12.22 7.27 17.08
C ARG A 64 12.37 6.32 15.90
N ASP A 65 13.24 5.33 16.02
CA ASP A 65 13.49 4.34 14.97
C ASP A 65 12.22 3.54 14.68
N ARG A 66 11.48 3.16 15.73
CA ARG A 66 10.16 2.52 15.57
C ARG A 66 9.13 3.47 14.95
N ALA A 67 9.10 4.75 15.31
CA ALA A 67 8.19 5.71 14.70
C ALA A 67 8.49 5.94 13.22
N ASN A 68 9.78 6.02 12.85
CA ASN A 68 10.22 6.12 11.46
C ASN A 68 9.87 4.84 10.68
N GLY A 69 10.04 3.67 11.29
CA GLY A 69 9.60 2.39 10.70
C GLY A 69 8.10 2.37 10.42
N ILE A 70 7.28 2.77 11.40
CA ILE A 70 5.81 2.85 11.24
C ILE A 70 5.41 3.86 10.15
N GLU A 71 6.11 4.98 10.03
CA GLU A 71 5.85 5.97 8.99
C GLU A 71 6.18 5.41 7.60
N ALA A 72 7.35 4.77 7.45
CA ALA A 72 7.78 4.08 6.25
C ALA A 72 6.80 2.95 5.86
N ASP A 73 6.40 2.11 6.82
CA ASP A 73 5.41 1.04 6.62
C ASP A 73 4.08 1.63 6.14
N SER A 74 3.68 2.79 6.66
CA SER A 74 2.45 3.42 6.23
C SER A 74 2.51 3.99 4.82
N GLU A 75 3.66 4.55 4.42
CA GLU A 75 3.88 4.99 3.04
C GLU A 75 3.93 3.79 2.07
N TYR A 76 4.61 2.72 2.48
CA TYR A 76 4.66 1.46 1.73
C TYR A 76 3.27 0.86 1.58
N ALA A 77 2.48 0.79 2.66
CA ALA A 77 1.10 0.34 2.62
C ALA A 77 0.24 1.19 1.66
N ILE A 78 0.38 2.52 1.68
CA ILE A 78 -0.36 3.39 0.75
C ILE A 78 0.01 3.08 -0.70
N ARG A 79 1.30 2.86 -1.00
CA ARG A 79 1.78 2.50 -2.35
C ARG A 79 1.23 1.13 -2.77
N ILE A 80 1.38 0.11 -1.93
CA ILE A 80 0.88 -1.25 -2.18
C ILE A 80 -0.63 -1.21 -2.43
N LEU A 81 -1.40 -0.66 -1.50
CA LEU A 81 -2.87 -0.61 -1.59
C LEU A 81 -3.32 0.18 -2.83
N ARG A 82 -2.64 1.27 -3.20
CA ARG A 82 -2.94 2.03 -4.43
C ARG A 82 -2.79 1.15 -5.66
N TRP A 83 -1.64 0.49 -5.79
CA TRP A 83 -1.39 -0.37 -6.94
C TRP A 83 -2.35 -1.56 -6.98
N LEU A 84 -2.66 -2.18 -5.85
CA LEU A 84 -3.66 -3.26 -5.80
C LEU A 84 -5.08 -2.79 -6.15
N THR A 85 -5.40 -1.52 -5.87
CA THR A 85 -6.74 -0.97 -6.11
C THR A 85 -6.97 -0.58 -7.58
N PHE A 86 -5.94 -0.01 -8.22
CA PHE A 86 -6.08 0.66 -9.52
C PHE A 86 -5.30 0.01 -10.66
N SER A 87 -4.51 -1.04 -10.42
CA SER A 87 -3.80 -1.72 -11.50
C SER A 87 -4.75 -2.37 -12.50
N ALA A 88 -4.37 -2.30 -13.77
CA ALA A 88 -5.16 -2.83 -14.88
C ALA A 88 -5.16 -4.37 -14.96
N ARG A 89 -4.22 -5.01 -14.27
CA ARG A 89 -4.08 -6.47 -14.14
C ARG A 89 -3.53 -6.83 -12.76
N PRO A 90 -3.76 -8.06 -12.27
CA PRO A 90 -3.13 -8.54 -11.04
C PRO A 90 -1.61 -8.42 -11.08
N LEU A 91 -1.01 -8.15 -9.93
CA LEU A 91 0.43 -7.96 -9.77
C LEU A 91 1.03 -9.10 -8.98
N SER A 92 2.16 -9.62 -9.46
CA SER A 92 2.93 -10.61 -8.72
C SER A 92 3.58 -10.00 -7.49
N VAL A 93 3.89 -10.85 -6.50
CA VAL A 93 4.62 -10.44 -5.28
C VAL A 93 5.90 -9.66 -5.62
N ASN A 94 6.61 -10.07 -6.67
CA ASN A 94 7.84 -9.42 -7.12
C ASN A 94 7.60 -8.01 -7.70
N LYS A 95 6.49 -7.80 -8.41
CA LYS A 95 6.12 -6.46 -8.91
C LYS A 95 5.78 -5.54 -7.74
N ILE A 96 5.07 -6.05 -6.73
CA ILE A 96 4.74 -5.29 -5.52
C ILE A 96 5.99 -4.90 -4.72
N ALA A 97 6.98 -5.79 -4.62
CA ALA A 97 8.26 -5.49 -3.97
C ALA A 97 8.96 -4.26 -4.59
N GLU A 98 8.90 -4.11 -5.92
CA GLU A 98 9.44 -2.94 -6.61
C GLU A 98 8.55 -1.69 -6.52
N VAL A 99 7.22 -1.85 -6.48
CA VAL A 99 6.29 -0.73 -6.31
C VAL A 99 6.58 0.08 -5.04
N VAL A 100 6.93 -0.63 -3.96
CA VAL A 100 7.30 -0.02 -2.68
C VAL A 100 8.48 0.94 -2.82
N ALA A 101 9.43 0.63 -3.70
CA ALA A 101 10.62 1.42 -3.98
C ALA A 101 10.38 2.67 -4.84
N ILE A 102 9.16 2.91 -5.32
CA ILE A 102 8.87 4.08 -6.17
C ILE A 102 8.34 5.25 -5.35
N ASP A 103 9.14 6.31 -5.27
CA ASP A 103 8.77 7.61 -4.71
C ASP A 103 8.78 8.68 -5.80
N THR A 104 7.60 9.00 -6.34
CA THR A 104 7.43 10.03 -7.39
C THR A 104 7.82 11.45 -6.98
N LYS A 105 8.14 11.68 -5.69
CA LYS A 105 8.63 12.98 -5.19
C LYS A 105 10.15 13.08 -5.21
N ARG A 106 10.87 11.99 -5.51
CA ARG A 106 12.33 11.93 -5.57
C ARG A 106 12.81 11.84 -7.01
N ASP A 107 14.09 12.15 -7.19
CA ASP A 107 14.83 11.95 -8.43
C ASP A 107 16.16 11.25 -8.12
N PRO A 108 16.41 10.02 -8.61
CA PRO A 108 15.49 9.21 -9.40
C PRO A 108 14.26 8.73 -8.60
N ALA A 109 13.13 8.54 -9.28
CA ALA A 109 11.89 8.13 -8.63
C ALA A 109 11.91 6.67 -8.12
N PHE A 110 12.70 5.81 -8.75
CA PHE A 110 12.89 4.42 -8.33
C PHE A 110 14.20 4.27 -7.57
N ASP A 111 14.11 3.77 -6.33
CA ASP A 111 15.25 3.55 -5.44
C ASP A 111 15.45 2.04 -5.23
N ARG A 112 16.39 1.44 -5.95
CA ARG A 112 16.61 -0.01 -5.94
C ARG A 112 16.94 -0.55 -4.55
N ASP A 113 17.57 0.26 -3.69
CA ASP A 113 17.94 -0.16 -2.33
C ASP A 113 16.73 -0.24 -1.39
N LYS A 114 15.56 0.24 -1.83
CA LYS A 114 14.28 0.18 -1.10
C LYS A 114 13.35 -0.92 -1.60
N VAL A 115 13.76 -1.71 -2.58
CA VAL A 115 12.98 -2.87 -3.01
C VAL A 115 12.91 -3.84 -1.83
N LEU A 116 11.72 -4.38 -1.56
CA LEU A 116 11.57 -5.38 -0.49
C LEU A 116 12.45 -6.59 -0.79
N GLU A 117 13.32 -6.94 0.16
CA GLU A 117 14.22 -8.09 0.04
C GLU A 117 13.41 -9.40 0.02
N ASP A 118 12.42 -9.51 0.92
CA ASP A 118 11.38 -10.54 0.85
C ASP A 118 10.09 -9.94 0.27
N PRO A 119 9.65 -10.36 -0.95
CA PRO A 119 8.38 -9.94 -1.51
C PRO A 119 7.16 -10.24 -0.62
N LEU A 120 7.26 -11.20 0.30
CA LEU A 120 6.22 -11.55 1.26
C LEU A 120 6.07 -10.49 2.37
N ASP A 121 7.04 -9.59 2.56
CA ASP A 121 6.94 -8.47 3.50
C ASP A 121 5.76 -7.54 3.19
N ALA A 122 5.24 -7.56 1.96
CA ALA A 122 3.99 -6.89 1.60
C ALA A 122 2.81 -7.33 2.50
N LEU A 123 2.78 -8.61 2.94
CA LEU A 123 1.80 -9.12 3.89
C LEU A 123 2.02 -8.56 5.30
N HIS A 124 3.28 -8.37 5.70
CA HIS A 124 3.58 -7.78 7.00
C HIS A 124 3.18 -6.30 7.04
N ILE A 125 3.45 -5.57 5.95
CA ILE A 125 3.13 -4.14 5.81
C ILE A 125 1.61 -3.90 5.77
N CYS A 126 0.88 -4.69 4.98
CA CYS A 126 -0.56 -4.48 4.77
C CYS A 126 -1.45 -5.41 5.62
N SER A 127 -0.86 -6.34 6.37
CA SER A 127 -1.53 -7.27 7.27
C SER A 127 -2.78 -7.91 6.62
N SER A 128 -3.90 -7.91 7.32
CA SER A 128 -5.17 -8.50 6.87
C SER A 128 -5.84 -7.82 5.67
N LEU A 129 -5.30 -6.72 5.14
CA LEU A 129 -5.89 -6.01 4.00
C LEU A 129 -5.54 -6.65 2.66
N VAL A 130 -4.51 -7.50 2.64
CA VAL A 130 -4.01 -8.17 1.44
C VAL A 130 -3.92 -9.67 1.66
N THR A 131 -3.88 -10.42 0.57
CA THR A 131 -3.69 -11.85 0.56
C THR A 131 -2.83 -12.26 -0.64
N ILE A 132 -2.21 -13.43 -0.56
CA ILE A 132 -1.53 -14.04 -1.69
C ILE A 132 -2.42 -15.11 -2.29
N THR A 133 -2.56 -15.07 -3.61
CA THR A 133 -3.22 -16.11 -4.39
C THR A 133 -2.33 -16.52 -5.55
N VAL A 134 -2.66 -17.62 -6.21
CA VAL A 134 -1.94 -18.08 -7.39
C VAL A 134 -2.64 -17.57 -8.62
N ASN A 135 -1.89 -16.93 -9.52
CA ASN A 135 -2.40 -16.62 -10.84
C ASN A 135 -2.44 -17.91 -11.68
N ASN A 136 -3.65 -18.37 -11.97
CA ASN A 136 -3.88 -19.54 -12.81
C ASN A 136 -3.92 -19.18 -14.31
N GLU A 137 -4.01 -17.89 -14.63
CA GLU A 137 -3.92 -17.40 -16.00
C GLU A 137 -2.44 -17.33 -16.38
N HIS A 138 -2.05 -18.14 -17.37
CA HIS A 138 -0.72 -18.06 -17.97
C HIS A 138 -0.62 -16.70 -18.68
N ASP A 139 0.18 -15.78 -18.15
CA ASP A 139 0.79 -14.78 -19.02
C ASP A 139 1.72 -15.59 -19.94
N ASP A 140 1.41 -15.66 -21.24
CA ASP A 140 2.18 -16.39 -22.28
C ASP A 140 3.67 -15.98 -22.35
N TYR A 141 4.06 -14.98 -21.59
CA TYR A 141 5.37 -14.38 -21.55
C TYR A 141 6.02 -14.37 -20.16
N GLU A 142 5.37 -14.94 -19.14
CA GLU A 142 6.04 -15.19 -17.86
C GLU A 142 7.05 -16.32 -18.05
N LEU A 143 8.33 -15.98 -17.85
CA LEU A 143 9.44 -16.92 -17.96
C LEU A 143 9.24 -18.12 -17.02
N GLU A 144 9.61 -19.31 -17.49
CA GLU A 144 9.70 -20.50 -16.63
C GLU A 144 10.55 -20.20 -15.40
N GLY A 145 10.01 -20.48 -14.20
CA GLY A 145 10.68 -20.24 -12.92
C GLY A 145 10.30 -18.94 -12.20
N VAL A 146 9.43 -18.09 -12.77
CA VAL A 146 8.87 -16.92 -12.06
C VAL A 146 7.71 -17.36 -11.15
N SER A 147 7.70 -16.90 -9.89
CA SER A 147 6.58 -17.18 -8.97
C SER A 147 5.26 -16.65 -9.55
N ARG A 148 4.27 -17.53 -9.62
CA ARG A 148 2.88 -17.23 -10.03
C ARG A 148 2.05 -16.59 -8.94
N GLU A 149 2.66 -16.34 -7.78
CA GLU A 149 1.98 -15.72 -6.65
C GLU A 149 1.69 -14.25 -6.94
N ILE A 150 0.41 -13.91 -6.88
CA ILE A 150 -0.09 -12.55 -6.98
C ILE A 150 -0.54 -12.06 -5.62
N VAL A 151 -0.39 -10.75 -5.41
CA VAL A 151 -0.95 -10.06 -4.26
C VAL A 151 -2.29 -9.50 -4.68
N ALA A 152 -3.30 -9.73 -3.86
CA ALA A 152 -4.65 -9.18 -4.05
C ALA A 152 -5.11 -8.52 -2.76
N LEU A 153 -6.12 -7.64 -2.88
CA LEU A 153 -6.87 -7.21 -1.70
C LEU A 153 -7.58 -8.41 -1.09
N ALA A 154 -7.55 -8.53 0.24
CA ALA A 154 -8.12 -9.68 0.94
C ALA A 154 -9.64 -9.81 0.72
N HIS A 155 -10.33 -8.70 0.44
CA HIS A 155 -11.75 -8.67 0.15
C HIS A 155 -12.14 -7.47 -0.72
N TYR A 156 -13.19 -7.60 -1.54
CA TYR A 156 -13.66 -6.52 -2.42
C TYR A 156 -14.01 -5.23 -1.64
N SER A 157 -14.52 -5.39 -0.41
CA SER A 157 -14.91 -4.27 0.46
C SER A 157 -13.71 -3.42 0.90
N VAL A 158 -12.48 -3.94 0.82
CA VAL A 158 -11.27 -3.14 1.10
C VAL A 158 -11.13 -2.05 0.05
N LYS A 159 -11.26 -2.38 -1.23
CA LYS A 159 -11.28 -1.40 -2.33
C LYS A 159 -12.40 -0.39 -2.12
N GLU A 160 -13.63 -0.85 -1.89
CA GLU A 160 -14.77 0.04 -1.66
C GLU A 160 -14.51 1.00 -0.50
N TYR A 161 -13.90 0.54 0.59
CA TYR A 161 -13.60 1.39 1.73
C TYR A 161 -12.52 2.43 1.44
N LEU A 162 -11.46 2.07 0.70
CA LEU A 162 -10.36 2.97 0.35
C LEU A 162 -10.83 4.13 -0.55
N ILE A 163 -11.80 3.89 -1.43
CA ILE A 163 -12.31 4.91 -2.37
C ILE A 163 -13.49 5.72 -1.82
N LEU A 164 -14.03 5.35 -0.66
CA LEU A 164 -15.25 5.95 -0.14
C LEU A 164 -14.99 7.27 0.58
N ASP A 165 -15.74 8.32 0.25
CA ASP A 165 -15.56 9.68 0.79
C ASP A 165 -15.49 9.76 2.32
N ARG A 166 -16.22 8.89 3.02
CA ARG A 166 -16.23 8.90 4.49
C ARG A 166 -14.86 8.60 5.11
N ILE A 167 -13.96 7.93 4.39
CA ILE A 167 -12.62 7.61 4.90
C ILE A 167 -11.85 8.88 5.27
N TRP A 168 -12.08 9.98 4.55
CA TRP A 168 -11.44 11.27 4.77
C TRP A 168 -11.82 11.94 6.10
N THR A 169 -12.93 11.52 6.71
CA THR A 169 -13.41 12.06 7.99
C THR A 169 -12.93 11.24 9.20
N GLY A 170 -12.34 10.06 8.96
CA GLY A 170 -11.90 9.14 9.99
C GLY A 170 -10.38 9.11 10.19
N GLU A 171 -9.93 8.31 11.15
CA GLU A 171 -8.50 8.17 11.48
C GLU A 171 -7.68 7.47 10.37
N ALA A 172 -8.37 6.80 9.44
CA ALA A 172 -7.81 6.15 8.27
C ALA A 172 -7.71 7.07 7.03
N ALA A 173 -7.98 8.38 7.17
CA ALA A 173 -8.01 9.33 6.05
C ALA A 173 -6.74 9.30 5.17
N LYS A 174 -5.56 9.02 5.75
CA LYS A 174 -4.30 8.90 4.99
C LYS A 174 -4.29 7.76 3.96
N TYR A 175 -5.17 6.77 4.10
CA TYR A 175 -5.33 5.66 3.15
C TYR A 175 -6.43 5.90 2.12
N GLY A 176 -7.14 7.04 2.21
CA GLY A 176 -8.14 7.41 1.23
C GLY A 176 -7.57 7.53 -0.18
N MET A 177 -8.35 7.10 -1.16
CA MET A 177 -7.94 7.05 -2.56
C MET A 177 -8.99 7.72 -3.43
N ARG A 178 -8.54 8.67 -4.25
CA ARG A 178 -9.34 9.22 -5.34
C ARG A 178 -8.82 8.66 -6.66
N ASP A 179 -9.75 8.34 -7.55
CA ASP A 179 -9.46 7.69 -8.84
C ASP A 179 -8.44 8.50 -9.67
N ASP A 180 -8.72 9.80 -9.86
CA ASP A 180 -7.88 10.75 -10.60
C ASP A 180 -6.46 10.88 -10.02
N VAL A 181 -6.37 11.11 -8.70
CA VAL A 181 -5.08 11.27 -7.99
C VAL A 181 -4.29 9.97 -8.01
N CYS A 182 -4.93 8.82 -7.82
CA CYS A 182 -4.25 7.54 -7.85
C CYS A 182 -3.76 7.19 -9.25
N HIS A 183 -4.55 7.44 -10.30
CA HIS A 183 -4.12 7.22 -11.67
C HIS A 183 -2.99 8.18 -12.09
N ASP A 184 -3.01 9.46 -11.71
CA ASP A 184 -1.87 10.39 -11.90
C ASP A 184 -0.60 9.86 -11.21
N ALA A 185 -0.72 9.42 -9.96
CA ALA A 185 0.40 8.85 -9.23
C ALA A 185 0.95 7.59 -9.89
N MET A 186 0.09 6.74 -10.47
CA MET A 186 0.51 5.55 -11.22
C MET A 186 1.22 5.93 -12.53
N VAL A 187 0.73 6.92 -13.28
CA VAL A 187 1.42 7.44 -14.48
C VAL A 187 2.82 7.91 -14.13
N ARG A 188 2.95 8.77 -13.11
CA ARG A 188 4.25 9.27 -12.64
C ARG A 188 5.17 8.13 -12.19
N SER A 189 4.62 7.12 -11.52
CA SER A 189 5.37 5.95 -11.07
C SER A 189 5.89 5.13 -12.25
N CYS A 190 5.04 4.82 -13.23
CA CYS A 190 5.44 4.08 -14.43
C CYS A 190 6.50 4.84 -15.24
N LEU A 191 6.28 6.13 -15.49
CA LEU A 191 7.24 6.95 -16.24
C LEU A 191 8.55 7.12 -15.46
N GLY A 192 8.50 7.46 -14.18
CA GLY A 192 9.68 7.56 -13.32
C GLY A 192 10.48 6.25 -13.25
N TYR A 193 9.80 5.10 -13.27
CA TYR A 193 10.44 3.80 -13.35
C TYR A 193 11.10 3.57 -14.72
N LEU A 194 10.46 3.94 -15.83
CA LEU A 194 11.00 3.71 -17.18
C LEU A 194 12.17 4.65 -17.54
N LEU A 195 12.15 5.89 -17.03
CA LEU A 195 13.17 6.91 -17.33
C LEU A 195 14.58 6.49 -16.87
N GLN A 196 14.70 5.58 -15.89
CA GLN A 196 16.00 5.06 -15.47
C GLN A 196 16.74 4.29 -16.58
N PHE A 197 16.04 3.87 -17.63
CA PHE A 197 16.59 3.04 -18.71
C PHE A 197 17.01 3.81 -19.95
N GLU A 198 16.84 5.13 -20.01
CA GLU A 198 17.09 5.94 -21.23
C GLU A 198 18.50 5.78 -21.82
N GLN A 199 19.47 5.30 -21.03
CA GLN A 199 20.86 5.09 -21.46
C GLN A 199 21.36 3.64 -21.30
N SER A 200 20.45 2.68 -21.03
CA SER A 200 20.82 1.29 -20.74
C SER A 200 20.55 0.34 -21.90
N GLU A 201 21.46 -0.60 -22.15
CA GLU A 201 21.22 -1.69 -23.09
C GLU A 201 20.25 -2.73 -22.49
N LEU A 202 19.22 -3.09 -23.25
CA LEU A 202 18.27 -4.14 -22.86
C LEU A 202 18.90 -5.52 -23.07
N HIS A 203 19.47 -6.10 -22.02
CA HIS A 203 20.06 -7.43 -22.07
C HIS A 203 19.02 -8.56 -21.89
N PRO A 204 19.32 -9.78 -22.38
CA PRO A 204 18.55 -10.97 -22.05
C PRO A 204 18.44 -11.14 -20.53
N GLY A 205 17.22 -11.26 -20.00
CA GLY A 205 16.96 -11.30 -18.56
C GLY A 205 16.61 -9.96 -17.91
N PHE A 206 16.58 -8.85 -18.67
CA PHE A 206 16.17 -7.53 -18.17
C PHE A 206 14.87 -7.56 -17.36
N LEU A 207 13.83 -8.25 -17.86
CA LEU A 207 12.53 -8.38 -17.18
C LEU A 207 12.56 -9.28 -15.93
N GLN A 208 13.60 -10.10 -15.75
CA GLN A 208 13.81 -10.87 -14.51
C GLN A 208 14.37 -9.98 -13.41
N VAL A 209 15.16 -8.96 -13.79
CA VAL A 209 15.82 -8.01 -12.90
C VAL A 209 14.94 -6.81 -12.59
N PHE A 210 14.16 -6.34 -13.57
CA PHE A 210 13.27 -5.19 -13.49
C PHE A 210 11.82 -5.63 -13.71
N ARG A 211 11.19 -6.10 -12.64
CA ARG A 211 9.92 -6.83 -12.67
C ARG A 211 8.74 -5.95 -13.05
N LEU A 212 8.81 -4.65 -12.74
CA LEU A 212 7.76 -3.68 -13.05
C LEU A 212 7.91 -3.05 -14.44
N ALA A 213 9.04 -3.23 -15.13
CA ALA A 213 9.33 -2.54 -16.40
C ALA A 213 8.24 -2.78 -17.46
N ARG A 214 7.84 -4.04 -17.66
CA ARG A 214 6.82 -4.40 -18.65
C ARG A 214 5.46 -3.80 -18.32
N TYR A 215 5.00 -3.94 -17.08
CA TYR A 215 3.73 -3.34 -16.66
C TYR A 215 3.76 -1.83 -16.90
N SER A 216 4.85 -1.18 -16.50
CA SER A 216 5.02 0.26 -16.64
C SER A 216 4.92 0.68 -18.11
N ALA A 217 5.61 -0.03 -19.01
CA ALA A 217 5.60 0.25 -20.45
C ALA A 217 4.22 0.03 -21.10
N GLU A 218 3.49 -1.03 -20.71
CA GLU A 218 2.21 -1.39 -21.31
C GLU A 218 1.04 -0.53 -20.79
N TYR A 219 1.04 -0.14 -19.51
CA TYR A 219 -0.16 0.38 -18.85
C TYR A 219 -0.12 1.86 -18.45
N TRP A 220 1.01 2.57 -18.59
CA TRP A 220 1.06 4.01 -18.24
C TRP A 220 0.05 4.84 -19.02
N ILE A 221 -0.14 4.58 -20.33
CA ILE A 221 -1.13 5.29 -21.16
C ILE A 221 -2.56 5.00 -20.69
N SER A 222 -2.83 3.75 -20.30
CA SER A 222 -4.15 3.35 -19.79
C SER A 222 -4.52 4.13 -18.52
N HIS A 223 -3.55 4.29 -17.60
CA HIS A 223 -3.73 5.13 -16.42
C HIS A 223 -3.89 6.61 -16.79
N ALA A 224 -3.12 7.13 -17.75
CA ALA A 224 -3.25 8.52 -18.19
C ALA A 224 -4.64 8.83 -18.77
N ARG A 225 -5.21 7.91 -19.53
CA ARG A 225 -6.57 8.05 -20.09
C ARG A 225 -7.64 8.14 -19.00
N LYS A 226 -7.49 7.39 -17.91
CA LYS A 226 -8.43 7.42 -16.78
C LYS A 226 -8.51 8.77 -16.07
N ILE A 227 -7.45 9.57 -16.12
CA ILE A 227 -7.44 10.94 -15.59
C ILE A 227 -8.34 11.86 -16.43
N GLY A 228 -8.34 11.68 -17.76
CA GLY A 228 -9.14 12.49 -18.69
C GLY A 228 -10.64 12.18 -18.64
N GLU A 229 -11.01 10.91 -18.53
CA GLU A 229 -12.42 10.45 -18.49
C GLU A 229 -13.20 11.07 -17.30
N GLN A 230 -12.55 11.26 -16.14
CA GLN A 230 -13.16 11.88 -14.96
C GLN A 230 -13.37 13.41 -15.09
N THR A 231 -12.64 14.06 -15.98
CA THR A 231 -12.73 15.53 -16.17
C THR A 231 -13.92 15.90 -17.05
N GLU A 232 -14.34 15.00 -17.94
CA GLU A 232 -15.47 15.23 -18.87
C GLU A 232 -16.85 14.93 -18.23
N GLU A 233 -16.93 14.05 -17.22
CA GLU A 233 -18.20 13.78 -16.49
C GLU A 233 -18.62 14.91 -15.53
N MET A 234 -17.76 15.90 -15.31
CA MET A 234 -18.03 17.09 -14.48
C MET A 234 -18.24 18.38 -15.31
N GLY A 235 -18.30 18.27 -16.64
CA GLY A 235 -18.44 19.39 -17.59
C GLY A 235 -19.87 19.63 -18.09
#